data_AF-A0A8J5KSZ1-F1
#
_entry.id   AF-A0A8J5KSZ1-F1
#
_cell.length_a   1.000
_cell.length_b   1.000
_cell.length_c   1.000
_cell.angle_alpha   90.00
_cell.angle_beta   90.00
_cell.angle_gamma   90.00
#
_symmetry.space_group_name_H-M   'P 1'
#
loop_
_entity.id
_entity.type
_entity.pdbx_description
1 polymer ?
#
loop_
_entity_poly.entity_id
_entity_poly.type
_entity_poly.pdbx_seq_one_letter_code
_entity_poly.pdbx_strand_id
1 'polypeptide(L)'
;MAQGLEASGAAFLWSLRERARELLPRGFLDQTRERGLVVGWAPQQDVLRHPAVGVFVTHCGWNSVLEAAVAGVPMVCRPFFGDQRLNGRTVAAVWGIGVGFEEGSMTEEGAVRVLETVLKTEEGKTMRAKAGELKASAAKAMQPDGSSMLNFNTLLGFAINSLTKPHK
;
A
#
# COMPACT_ATOMS: atom_id res chain seq x y z
N MET A 1 -4.43 14.85 7.92
CA MET A 1 -5.04 13.59 7.42
C MET A 1 -6.53 13.47 7.76
N ALA A 2 -6.95 13.44 9.04
CA ALA A 2 -8.37 13.32 9.40
C ALA A 2 -9.25 14.38 8.71
N GLN A 3 -8.89 15.66 8.84
CA GLN A 3 -9.57 16.75 8.13
C GLN A 3 -9.56 16.56 6.61
N GLY A 4 -8.48 16.06 6.02
CA GLY A 4 -8.42 15.80 4.57
C GLY A 4 -9.32 14.65 4.11
N LEU A 5 -9.46 13.59 4.93
CA LEU A 5 -10.45 12.53 4.67
C LEU A 5 -11.88 13.07 4.76
N GLU A 6 -12.12 13.96 5.73
CA GLU A 6 -13.40 14.62 5.88
C GLU A 6 -13.70 15.50 4.65
N ALA A 7 -12.82 16.44 4.33
CA ALA A 7 -12.98 17.40 3.24
C ALA A 7 -13.03 16.75 1.84
N SER A 8 -12.27 15.68 1.60
CA SER A 8 -12.25 14.99 0.29
C SER A 8 -13.56 14.24 -0.04
N GLY A 9 -14.39 13.95 0.97
CA GLY A 9 -15.60 13.14 0.82
C GLY A 9 -15.33 11.65 0.52
N ALA A 10 -14.07 11.21 0.45
CA ALA A 10 -13.74 9.83 0.13
C ALA A 10 -14.26 8.85 1.20
N ALA A 11 -14.71 7.68 0.76
CA ALA A 11 -14.95 6.55 1.66
C ALA A 11 -13.61 5.95 2.09
N PHE A 12 -13.48 5.54 3.35
CA PHE A 12 -12.19 5.07 3.88
C PHE A 12 -12.31 3.97 4.94
N LEU A 13 -11.26 3.15 5.01
CA LEU A 13 -10.95 2.30 6.15
C LEU A 13 -9.57 2.71 6.68
N TRP A 14 -9.51 3.12 7.95
CA TRP A 14 -8.27 3.55 8.59
C TRP A 14 -7.91 2.60 9.74
N SER A 15 -6.86 1.79 9.53
CA SER A 15 -6.21 1.04 10.60
C SER A 15 -5.39 1.99 11.47
N LEU A 16 -5.91 2.36 12.63
CA LEU A 16 -5.29 3.29 13.58
C LEU A 16 -5.25 2.66 14.96
N ARG A 17 -4.04 2.54 15.53
CA ARG A 17 -3.84 1.99 16.88
C ARG A 17 -4.72 2.72 17.89
N GLU A 18 -5.31 1.99 18.84
CA GLU A 18 -6.25 2.53 19.84
C GLU A 18 -5.71 3.80 20.52
N ARG A 19 -4.45 3.79 20.98
CA ARG A 19 -3.80 4.95 21.62
C ARG A 19 -3.72 6.20 20.73
N ALA A 20 -3.69 6.03 19.41
CA ALA A 20 -3.63 7.15 18.48
C ALA A 20 -5.02 7.69 18.12
N ARG A 21 -6.12 6.99 18.50
CA ARG A 21 -7.48 7.49 18.28
C ARG A 21 -7.79 8.72 19.11
N GLU A 22 -7.15 8.86 20.27
CA GLU A 22 -7.24 10.06 21.12
C GLU A 22 -6.70 11.33 20.43
N LEU A 23 -5.89 11.17 19.38
CA LEU A 23 -5.35 12.28 18.59
C LEU A 23 -6.29 12.72 17.46
N LEU A 24 -7.42 12.05 17.27
CA LEU A 24 -8.40 12.44 16.25
C LEU A 24 -9.12 13.73 16.67
N PRO A 25 -9.44 14.62 15.71
CA PRO A 25 -10.25 15.79 16.00
C PRO A 25 -11.60 15.40 16.61
N ARG A 26 -12.09 16.22 17.57
CA ARG A 26 -13.42 16.05 18.15
C ARG A 26 -14.48 16.07 17.06
N GLY A 27 -15.39 15.10 17.08
CA GLY A 27 -16.49 14.96 16.12
C GLY A 27 -16.14 14.22 14.82
N PHE A 28 -14.86 13.96 14.53
CA PHE A 28 -14.44 13.32 13.27
C PHE A 28 -15.10 11.96 13.03
N LEU A 29 -15.19 11.12 14.07
CA LEU A 29 -15.80 9.80 13.95
C LEU A 29 -17.30 9.90 13.65
N ASP A 30 -18.01 10.82 14.29
CA ASP A 30 -19.45 11.02 14.07
C ASP A 30 -19.73 11.59 12.67
N GLN A 31 -18.93 12.58 12.25
CA GLN A 31 -19.04 13.23 10.94
C GLN A 31 -18.73 12.29 9.77
N THR A 32 -17.94 11.25 9.99
CA THR A 32 -17.52 10.30 8.94
C THR A 32 -18.18 8.94 9.01
N ARG A 33 -19.04 8.68 10.02
CA ARG A 33 -19.60 7.35 10.32
C ARG A 33 -20.28 6.62 9.16
N GLU A 34 -20.83 7.35 8.19
CA GLU A 34 -21.58 6.75 7.06
C GLU A 34 -20.67 6.33 5.90
N ARG A 35 -19.42 6.79 5.88
CA ARG A 35 -18.47 6.57 4.78
C ARG A 35 -17.07 6.12 5.23
N GLY A 36 -16.81 6.16 6.54
CA GLY A 36 -15.51 5.94 7.13
C GLY A 36 -15.58 4.94 8.27
N LEU A 37 -14.59 4.05 8.33
CA LEU A 37 -14.39 3.17 9.47
C LEU A 37 -12.97 3.32 10.01
N VAL A 38 -12.83 3.49 11.33
CA VAL A 38 -11.53 3.49 12.02
C VAL A 38 -11.45 2.23 12.88
N VAL A 39 -10.44 1.40 12.65
CA VAL A 39 -10.26 0.09 13.33
C VAL A 39 -8.87 -0.01 13.96
N GLY A 40 -8.73 -0.72 15.07
CA GLY A 40 -7.43 -0.96 15.71
C GLY A 40 -6.49 -1.84 14.85
N TRP A 41 -7.10 -2.70 14.03
CA TRP A 41 -6.44 -3.58 13.08
C TRP A 41 -7.40 -3.91 11.93
N ALA A 42 -6.86 -4.08 10.72
CA ALA A 42 -7.62 -4.47 9.53
C ALA A 42 -6.97 -5.70 8.86
N PRO A 43 -7.75 -6.60 8.25
CA PRO A 43 -7.22 -7.68 7.41
C PRO A 43 -6.71 -7.09 6.09
N GLN A 44 -5.54 -6.42 6.13
CA GLN A 44 -5.03 -5.55 5.06
C GLN A 44 -4.97 -6.26 3.70
N GLN A 45 -4.52 -7.51 3.64
CA GLN A 45 -4.44 -8.27 2.39
C GLN A 45 -5.83 -8.47 1.74
N ASP A 46 -6.84 -8.80 2.54
CA ASP A 46 -8.20 -9.01 2.05
C ASP A 46 -8.85 -7.69 1.64
N VAL A 47 -8.61 -6.63 2.43
CA VAL A 47 -9.04 -5.27 2.10
C VAL A 47 -8.44 -4.83 0.76
N LEU A 48 -7.12 -4.94 0.58
CA LEU A 48 -6.45 -4.52 -0.66
C LEU A 48 -6.93 -5.31 -1.89
N ARG A 49 -7.29 -6.59 -1.73
CA ARG A 49 -7.86 -7.39 -2.82
C ARG A 49 -9.31 -7.03 -3.17
N HIS A 50 -10.00 -6.28 -2.30
CA HIS A 50 -11.38 -5.92 -2.51
C HIS A 50 -11.52 -4.86 -3.63
N PRO A 51 -12.41 -5.05 -4.63
CA PRO A 51 -12.51 -4.16 -5.78
C PRO A 51 -12.94 -2.72 -5.44
N ALA A 52 -13.57 -2.50 -4.29
CA ALA A 52 -13.92 -1.16 -3.82
C ALA A 52 -12.71 -0.31 -3.39
N VAL A 53 -11.52 -0.91 -3.18
CA VAL A 53 -10.34 -0.17 -2.76
C VAL A 53 -9.71 0.57 -3.95
N GLY A 54 -9.87 1.89 -3.94
CA GLY A 54 -9.36 2.77 -5.00
C GLY A 54 -7.90 3.16 -4.85
N VAL A 55 -7.39 3.26 -3.61
CA VAL A 55 -6.05 3.75 -3.27
C VAL A 55 -5.64 3.28 -1.87
N PHE A 56 -4.34 3.09 -1.65
CA PHE A 56 -3.78 2.74 -0.35
C PHE A 56 -2.81 3.81 0.17
N VAL A 57 -3.16 4.46 1.27
CA VAL A 57 -2.26 5.40 1.96
C VAL A 57 -1.32 4.60 2.86
N THR A 58 -0.02 4.65 2.59
CA THR A 58 0.97 3.76 3.20
C THR A 58 2.23 4.49 3.62
N HIS A 59 2.83 4.00 4.69
CA HIS A 59 4.17 4.39 5.11
C HIS A 59 5.30 3.80 4.26
N CYS A 60 4.99 3.01 3.23
CA CYS A 60 5.95 2.38 2.33
C CYS A 60 6.84 1.29 2.98
N GLY A 61 6.35 0.62 4.03
CA GLY A 61 6.97 -0.63 4.50
C GLY A 61 6.87 -1.71 3.43
N TRP A 62 7.94 -2.49 3.22
CA TRP A 62 8.10 -3.37 2.07
C TRP A 62 6.98 -4.40 1.90
N ASN A 63 6.54 -5.03 3.00
CA ASN A 63 5.42 -5.99 2.95
C ASN A 63 4.13 -5.34 2.43
N SER A 64 3.76 -4.17 2.98
CA SER A 64 2.57 -3.43 2.55
C SER A 64 2.68 -2.98 1.08
N VAL A 65 3.88 -2.63 0.61
CA VAL A 65 4.14 -2.30 -0.80
C VAL A 65 3.89 -3.50 -1.71
N LEU A 66 4.43 -4.67 -1.34
CA LEU A 66 4.21 -5.90 -2.10
C LEU A 66 2.73 -6.31 -2.13
N GLU A 67 2.04 -6.24 -0.99
CA GLU A 67 0.61 -6.56 -0.90
C GLU A 67 -0.24 -5.67 -1.81
N ALA A 68 0.03 -4.37 -1.84
CA ALA A 68 -0.69 -3.45 -2.72
C ALA A 68 -0.35 -3.67 -4.19
N ALA A 69 0.92 -3.94 -4.51
CA ALA A 69 1.37 -4.23 -5.87
C ALA A 69 0.71 -5.51 -6.42
N VAL A 70 0.65 -6.60 -5.65
CA VAL A 70 -0.03 -7.84 -6.09
C VAL A 70 -1.55 -7.70 -6.10
N ALA A 71 -2.12 -6.77 -5.33
CA ALA A 71 -3.53 -6.44 -5.42
C ALA A 71 -3.86 -5.59 -6.66
N GLY A 72 -2.89 -4.82 -7.17
CA GLY A 72 -3.07 -3.87 -8.27
C GLY A 72 -3.65 -2.53 -7.79
N VAL A 73 -3.33 -2.14 -6.56
CA VAL A 73 -3.87 -0.93 -5.91
C VAL A 73 -2.81 0.19 -5.92
N PRO A 74 -3.13 1.37 -6.48
CA PRO A 74 -2.26 2.54 -6.40
C PRO A 74 -1.99 3.00 -4.96
N MET A 75 -0.84 3.63 -4.73
CA MET A 75 -0.40 4.02 -3.39
C MET A 75 -0.23 5.53 -3.22
N VAL A 76 -0.55 6.03 -2.02
CA VAL A 76 -0.13 7.35 -1.54
C VAL A 76 0.93 7.14 -0.46
N CYS A 77 2.15 7.59 -0.72
CA CYS A 77 3.36 7.28 0.02
C CYS A 77 3.67 8.36 1.08
N ARG A 78 3.72 7.97 2.36
CA ARG A 78 4.18 8.80 3.48
C ARG A 78 5.26 8.09 4.31
N PRO A 79 6.52 8.02 3.83
CA PRO A 79 7.58 7.34 4.56
C PRO A 79 7.98 8.08 5.84
N PHE A 80 8.38 7.32 6.87
CA PHE A 80 8.87 7.85 8.15
C PHE A 80 10.38 7.60 8.33
N PHE A 81 10.86 6.36 8.23
CA PHE A 81 12.26 6.00 8.55
C PHE A 81 12.77 4.80 7.74
N GLY A 82 14.07 4.54 7.82
CA GLY A 82 14.70 3.37 7.20
C GLY A 82 14.54 3.32 5.68
N ASP A 83 14.21 2.14 5.17
CA ASP A 83 14.02 1.84 3.75
C ASP A 83 12.76 2.47 3.14
N GLN A 84 11.81 2.93 3.96
CA GLN A 84 10.52 3.47 3.51
C GLN A 84 10.66 4.60 2.48
N ARG A 85 11.71 5.44 2.59
CA ARG A 85 11.97 6.51 1.62
C ARG A 85 12.37 5.98 0.26
N LEU A 86 13.20 4.93 0.23
CA LEU A 86 13.60 4.26 -1.01
C LEU A 86 12.41 3.52 -1.61
N ASN A 87 11.65 2.78 -0.80
CA ASN A 87 10.45 2.08 -1.25
C ASN A 87 9.42 3.05 -1.84
N GLY A 88 9.17 4.18 -1.17
CA GLY A 88 8.26 5.23 -1.66
C GLY A 88 8.73 5.83 -2.99
N ARG A 89 10.05 6.06 -3.15
CA ARG A 89 10.65 6.49 -4.43
C ARG A 89 10.50 5.43 -5.52
N THR A 90 10.68 4.15 -5.22
CA THR A 90 10.46 3.06 -6.17
C THR A 90 9.00 3.04 -6.63
N VAL A 91 8.05 3.13 -5.70
CA VAL A 91 6.61 3.16 -6.00
C VAL A 91 6.24 4.34 -6.91
N ALA A 92 6.70 5.55 -6.56
CA ALA A 92 6.29 6.77 -7.25
C ALA A 92 7.07 7.04 -8.54
N ALA A 93 8.40 6.99 -8.48
CA ALA A 93 9.26 7.42 -9.59
C ALA A 93 9.68 6.30 -10.54
N VAL A 94 9.75 5.05 -10.07
CA VAL A 94 10.22 3.92 -10.88
C VAL A 94 9.04 3.13 -11.45
N TRP A 95 8.14 2.66 -10.59
CA TRP A 95 6.96 1.90 -11.01
C TRP A 95 5.83 2.81 -11.50
N GLY A 96 5.77 4.05 -11.01
CA GLY A 96 4.71 5.00 -11.39
C GLY A 96 3.32 4.54 -10.98
N ILE A 97 3.22 3.82 -9.86
CA ILE A 97 1.95 3.28 -9.32
C ILE A 97 1.50 4.03 -8.06
N GLY A 98 2.05 5.21 -7.80
CA GLY A 98 1.67 6.01 -6.65
C GLY A 98 2.26 7.41 -6.65
N VAL A 99 1.84 8.19 -5.67
CA VAL A 99 2.33 9.56 -5.40
C VAL A 99 2.82 9.68 -3.99
N GLY A 100 3.74 10.59 -3.71
CA GLY A 100 4.17 10.91 -2.35
C GLY A 100 3.41 12.10 -1.78
N PHE A 101 3.30 12.15 -0.44
CA PHE A 101 3.16 13.44 0.22
C PHE A 101 4.47 14.22 0.01
N GLU A 102 4.37 15.46 -0.47
CA GLU A 102 5.49 16.40 -0.49
C GLU A 102 6.01 16.62 0.96
N GLU A 103 7.26 17.06 1.11
CA GLU A 103 7.80 17.32 2.44
C GLU A 103 6.98 18.40 3.16
N GLY A 104 6.54 18.10 4.39
CA GLY A 104 5.64 18.97 5.16
C GLY A 104 4.15 18.93 4.73
N SER A 105 3.77 18.15 3.72
CA SER A 105 2.46 18.24 3.07
C SER A 105 1.34 17.39 3.68
N MET A 106 1.49 16.88 4.90
CA MET A 106 0.41 16.15 5.57
C MET A 106 -0.63 17.10 6.19
N THR A 107 -0.93 18.18 5.46
CA THR A 107 -2.00 19.15 5.76
C THR A 107 -3.35 18.59 5.28
N GLU A 108 -4.42 19.34 5.52
CA GLU A 108 -5.74 19.04 4.98
C GLU A 108 -5.73 19.07 3.45
N GLU A 109 -5.24 20.17 2.86
CA GLU A 109 -5.20 20.42 1.42
C GLU A 109 -4.28 19.42 0.71
N GLY A 110 -3.15 19.09 1.35
CA GLY A 110 -2.22 18.07 0.85
C GLY A 110 -2.86 16.69 0.78
N ALA A 111 -3.62 16.30 1.82
CA ALA A 111 -4.35 15.04 1.83
C ALA A 111 -5.48 15.01 0.81
N VAL A 112 -6.26 16.09 0.66
CA VAL A 112 -7.30 16.18 -0.39
C VAL A 112 -6.66 16.04 -1.76
N ARG A 113 -5.62 16.82 -2.06
CA ARG A 113 -4.94 16.81 -3.35
C ARG A 113 -4.47 15.42 -3.75
N VAL A 114 -3.70 14.72 -2.90
CA VAL A 114 -3.16 13.40 -3.27
C VAL A 114 -4.26 12.34 -3.42
N LEU A 115 -5.32 12.40 -2.61
CA LEU A 115 -6.46 11.50 -2.75
C LEU A 115 -7.20 11.75 -4.06
N GLU A 116 -7.44 13.00 -4.42
CA GLU A 116 -8.09 13.37 -5.68
C GLU A 116 -7.24 13.02 -6.90
N THR A 117 -5.91 13.27 -6.86
CA THR A 117 -4.99 12.86 -7.92
C THR A 117 -5.16 11.37 -8.24
N VAL A 118 -5.16 10.51 -7.23
CA VAL A 118 -5.23 9.06 -7.45
C VAL A 118 -6.65 8.56 -7.77
N LEU A 119 -7.68 9.16 -7.18
CA LEU A 119 -9.07 8.66 -7.31
C LEU A 119 -9.85 9.28 -8.47
N LYS A 120 -9.54 10.52 -8.88
CA LYS A 120 -10.42 11.32 -9.74
C LYS A 120 -9.77 11.79 -11.05
N THR A 121 -8.45 11.66 -11.23
CA THR A 121 -7.75 12.18 -12.42
C THR A 121 -7.27 11.09 -13.38
N GLU A 122 -6.89 11.48 -14.60
CA GLU A 122 -6.24 10.59 -15.58
C GLU A 122 -4.88 10.06 -15.11
N GLU A 123 -4.19 10.80 -14.25
CA GLU A 123 -2.95 10.35 -13.62
C GLU A 123 -3.22 9.12 -12.73
N GLY A 124 -4.27 9.18 -11.90
CA GLY A 124 -4.73 8.06 -11.09
C GLY A 124 -5.16 6.84 -11.91
N LYS A 125 -5.82 7.04 -13.06
CA LYS A 125 -6.15 5.96 -14.00
C LYS A 125 -4.89 5.31 -14.57
N THR A 126 -3.89 6.12 -14.94
CA THR A 126 -2.59 5.65 -15.43
C THR A 126 -1.86 4.83 -14.36
N MET A 127 -1.85 5.29 -13.10
CA MET A 127 -1.27 4.53 -11.98
C MET A 127 -1.96 3.18 -11.79
N ARG A 128 -3.29 3.13 -11.91
CA ARG A 128 -4.06 1.88 -11.79
C ARG A 128 -3.74 0.90 -12.91
N ALA A 129 -3.58 1.38 -14.14
CA ALA A 129 -3.17 0.55 -15.28
C ALA A 129 -1.77 -0.05 -15.03
N LYS A 130 -0.79 0.77 -14.65
CA LYS A 130 0.57 0.32 -14.29
C LYS A 130 0.58 -0.66 -13.11
N ALA A 131 -0.26 -0.43 -12.10
CA ALA A 131 -0.42 -1.35 -10.98
C ALA A 131 -0.97 -2.70 -11.44
N GLY A 132 -1.89 -2.71 -12.41
CA GLY A 132 -2.39 -3.92 -13.06
C GLY A 132 -1.31 -4.69 -13.83
N GLU A 133 -0.44 -4.00 -14.56
CA GLU A 133 0.71 -4.61 -15.27
C GLU A 133 1.71 -5.22 -14.30
N LEU A 134 2.01 -4.52 -13.19
CA LEU A 134 2.91 -5.02 -12.15
C LEU A 134 2.30 -6.24 -11.44
N LYS A 135 1.00 -6.22 -11.15
CA LYS A 135 0.26 -7.37 -10.63
C LYS A 135 0.36 -8.58 -11.56
N ALA A 136 0.15 -8.38 -12.86
CA ALA A 136 0.28 -9.45 -13.85
C ALA A 136 1.70 -10.02 -13.91
N SER A 137 2.72 -9.15 -13.82
CA SER A 137 4.13 -9.55 -13.79
C SER A 137 4.46 -10.36 -12.52
N ALA A 138 3.95 -9.94 -11.36
CA ALA A 138 4.12 -10.68 -10.11
C ALA A 138 3.45 -12.06 -10.17
N ALA A 139 2.22 -12.13 -10.73
CA ALA A 139 1.52 -13.40 -10.91
C ALA A 139 2.27 -14.34 -11.86
N LYS A 140 2.88 -13.80 -12.94
CA LYS A 140 3.73 -14.56 -13.87
C LYS A 140 4.97 -15.11 -13.19
N ALA A 141 5.66 -14.31 -12.38
CA ALA A 141 6.86 -14.76 -11.66
C ALA A 141 6.59 -15.91 -10.68
N MET A 142 5.34 -16.05 -10.22
CA MET A 142 4.89 -17.09 -9.29
C MET A 142 4.29 -18.33 -9.97
N GLN A 143 4.20 -18.37 -11.31
CA GLN A 143 3.76 -19.59 -12.02
C GLN A 143 4.78 -20.72 -11.85
N PRO A 144 4.42 -22.00 -12.10
CA PRO A 144 5.33 -23.14 -11.92
C PRO A 144 6.68 -23.02 -12.65
N ASP A 145 6.70 -22.38 -13.82
CA ASP A 145 7.88 -22.06 -14.64
C ASP A 145 8.39 -20.62 -14.44
N GLY A 146 7.79 -19.87 -13.52
CA GLY A 146 8.11 -18.49 -13.20
C GLY A 146 9.39 -18.35 -12.38
N SER A 147 10.05 -17.19 -12.52
CA SER A 147 11.36 -16.93 -11.92
C SER A 147 11.40 -17.08 -10.40
N SER A 148 10.37 -16.61 -9.69
CA SER A 148 10.31 -16.73 -8.22
C SER A 148 10.12 -18.17 -7.77
N MET A 149 9.33 -18.98 -8.50
CA MET A 149 9.16 -20.40 -8.20
C MET A 149 10.46 -21.20 -8.46
N LEU A 150 11.15 -20.91 -9.55
CA LEU A 150 12.46 -21.51 -9.85
C LEU A 150 13.50 -21.16 -8.77
N ASN A 151 13.55 -19.90 -8.35
CA ASN A 151 14.44 -19.45 -7.27
C ASN A 151 14.07 -20.11 -5.93
N PHE A 152 12.79 -20.24 -5.62
CA PHE A 152 12.34 -20.92 -4.40
C PHE A 152 12.72 -22.41 -4.40
N ASN A 153 12.55 -23.11 -5.53
CA ASN A 153 12.96 -24.51 -5.66
C ASN A 153 14.49 -24.67 -5.52
N THR A 154 15.25 -23.72 -6.06
CA THR A 154 16.72 -23.67 -5.90
C THR A 154 17.11 -23.49 -4.44
N LEU A 155 16.46 -22.57 -3.73
CA LEU A 155 16.65 -22.35 -2.30
C LEU A 155 16.30 -23.60 -1.48
N LEU A 156 15.18 -24.25 -1.78
CA LEU A 156 14.75 -25.48 -1.12
C LEU A 156 15.78 -26.60 -1.32
N GLY A 157 16.29 -26.78 -2.54
CA GLY A 157 17.35 -27.74 -2.83
C GLY A 157 18.62 -27.47 -2.03
N PHE A 158 19.04 -26.21 -1.92
CA PHE A 158 20.18 -25.82 -1.08
C PHE A 158 19.96 -26.13 0.40
N ALA A 159 18.78 -25.78 0.93
CA ALA A 159 18.44 -26.01 2.33
C ALA A 159 18.44 -27.51 2.68
N ILE A 160 17.78 -28.34 1.86
CA ILE A 160 17.73 -29.80 2.04
C ILE A 160 19.15 -30.39 2.00
N ASN A 161 19.94 -30.04 0.97
CA ASN A 161 21.30 -30.55 0.82
C ASN A 161 22.25 -30.13 1.95
N SER A 162 21.97 -28.99 2.60
CA SER A 162 22.75 -28.52 3.74
C SER A 162 22.41 -29.28 5.03
N LEU A 163 21.19 -29.82 5.15
CA LEU A 163 20.75 -30.62 6.29
C LEU A 163 21.14 -32.10 6.19
N THR A 164 21.36 -32.61 4.98
CA THR A 164 21.67 -34.03 4.73
C THR A 164 23.17 -34.32 4.62
N LYS A 165 24.03 -33.30 4.58
CA LYS A 165 25.48 -33.50 4.61
C LYS A 165 25.96 -33.66 6.06
N PRO A 166 26.67 -34.74 6.43
CA PRO A 166 27.27 -34.84 7.75
C PRO A 166 28.28 -33.70 7.91
N HIS A 167 28.12 -32.92 8.99
CA HIS A 167 29.15 -31.97 9.42
C HIS A 167 30.43 -32.79 9.72
N LYS A 168 31.46 -32.59 8.89
CA LYS A 168 32.82 -33.09 9.18
C LYS A 168 33.46 -32.22 10.26
#